data_AF-A0A2G5QVN5-F1
#
_entry.id   AF-A0A2G5QVN5-F1
#
_cell.length_a   1.000
_cell.length_b   1.000
_cell.length_c   1.000
_cell.angle_alpha   90.00
_cell.angle_beta   90.00
_cell.angle_gamma   90.00
#
_symmetry.space_group_name_H-M   'P 1'
#
loop_
_entity.id
_entity.type
_entity.pdbx_description
1 polymer ?
#
loop_
_entity_poly.entity_id
_entity_poly.type
_entity_poly.pdbx_seq_one_letter_code
_entity_poly.pdbx_strand_id
1 'polypeptide(L)'
;MMTLDRFEDLTEIYGGEIARWPEGEREAARALLASNAARLSPVLSAAAKLDRLLDLAPAQSADAALLGRLIAAAPQAPNTARRWIAGLGAALGLSAAAFAGIAVGVAVGRPQAVAPIVVAEQPVVTAVDTSSALQDALAEPSEL
;
A
#
# COMPACT_ATOMS: atom_id res chain seq x y z
N MET A 1 -42.09 -4.43 17.98
CA MET A 1 -42.69 -3.09 17.80
C MET A 1 -42.47 -2.33 19.09
N MET A 2 -41.97 -1.10 19.01
CA MET A 2 -41.57 -0.33 20.19
C MET A 2 -42.75 0.51 20.71
N THR A 3 -42.87 0.66 22.03
CA THR A 3 -43.89 1.51 22.66
C THR A 3 -43.38 2.96 22.78
N LEU A 4 -44.30 3.91 22.99
CA LEU A 4 -43.94 5.31 23.24
C LEU A 4 -43.17 5.45 24.56
N ASP A 5 -43.65 4.81 25.63
CA ASP A 5 -42.97 4.84 26.93
C ASP A 5 -41.53 4.32 26.83
N ARG A 6 -41.31 3.23 26.09
CA ARG A 6 -39.96 2.70 25.87
C ARG A 6 -39.08 3.67 25.07
N PHE A 7 -39.64 4.40 24.12
CA PHE A 7 -38.92 5.44 23.37
C PHE A 7 -38.49 6.57 24.30
N GLU A 8 -39.38 7.01 25.19
CA GLU A 8 -39.11 8.08 26.16
C GLU A 8 -38.02 7.65 27.14
N ASP A 9 -38.11 6.44 27.71
CA ASP A 9 -37.09 5.85 28.57
C ASP A 9 -35.71 5.84 27.91
N LEU A 10 -35.62 5.37 26.66
CA LEU A 10 -34.36 5.33 25.92
C LEU A 10 -33.81 6.73 25.66
N THR A 11 -34.69 7.70 25.39
CA THR A 11 -34.28 9.09 25.17
C THR A 11 -33.73 9.71 26.44
N GLU A 12 -34.31 9.40 27.61
CA GLU A 12 -33.82 9.87 28.91
C GLU A 12 -32.49 9.22 29.29
N ILE A 13 -32.32 7.91 29.03
CA ILE A 13 -31.11 7.17 29.41
C ILE A 13 -29.93 7.45 28.47
N TYR A 14 -30.17 7.45 27.15
CA TYR A 14 -29.11 7.50 26.13
C TYR A 14 -28.99 8.86 25.43
N GLY A 15 -29.92 9.78 25.66
CA GLY A 15 -29.94 11.10 25.03
C GLY A 15 -30.64 11.13 23.68
N GLY A 16 -30.56 12.29 23.03
CA GLY A 16 -31.35 12.61 21.83
C GLY A 16 -30.87 11.97 20.52
N GLU A 17 -29.76 11.21 20.55
CA GLU A 17 -29.16 10.60 19.36
C GLU A 17 -29.39 9.08 19.33
N ILE A 18 -30.30 8.63 18.45
CA ILE A 18 -30.66 7.20 18.29
C ILE A 18 -29.44 6.33 17.97
N ALA A 19 -28.39 6.87 17.35
CA ALA A 19 -27.17 6.11 17.06
C ALA A 19 -26.45 5.62 18.33
N ARG A 20 -26.64 6.28 19.48
CA ARG A 20 -26.05 5.90 20.78
C ARG A 20 -26.84 4.79 21.49
N TRP A 21 -28.05 4.51 21.04
CA TRP A 21 -28.95 3.54 21.69
C TRP A 21 -28.46 2.09 21.45
N PRO A 22 -28.95 1.11 22.21
CA PRO A 22 -28.68 -0.30 21.98
C PRO A 22 -29.06 -0.74 20.57
N GLU A 23 -28.19 -1.53 19.91
CA GLU A 23 -28.35 -1.89 18.49
C GLU A 23 -29.71 -2.50 18.15
N GLY A 24 -30.22 -3.39 19.02
CA GLY A 24 -31.52 -4.05 18.85
C GLY A 24 -32.72 -3.11 18.88
N GLU A 25 -32.57 -1.90 19.44
CA GLU A 25 -33.67 -0.93 19.59
C GLU A 25 -33.59 0.21 18.56
N ARG A 26 -32.44 0.42 17.91
CA ARG A 26 -32.24 1.52 16.95
C ARG A 26 -33.23 1.49 15.79
N GLU A 27 -33.43 0.33 15.19
CA GLU A 27 -34.32 0.21 14.01
C GLU A 27 -35.78 0.35 14.40
N ALA A 28 -36.17 -0.22 15.54
CA ALA A 28 -37.51 -0.07 16.08
C ALA A 28 -37.83 1.39 16.45
N ALA A 29 -36.84 2.12 16.98
CA ALA A 29 -36.94 3.54 17.29
C ALA A 29 -37.12 4.40 16.03
N ARG A 30 -36.36 4.13 14.95
CA ARG A 30 -36.51 4.84 13.68
C ARG A 30 -37.88 4.59 13.05
N ALA A 31 -38.36 3.34 13.07
CA ALA A 31 -39.68 3.01 12.57
C ALA A 31 -40.80 3.72 13.35
N LEU A 32 -40.68 3.77 14.69
CA LEU A 32 -41.64 4.49 15.53
C LEU A 32 -41.60 6.00 15.26
N LEU A 33 -40.40 6.59 15.15
CA LEU A 33 -40.20 8.00 14.82
C LEU A 33 -40.80 8.35 13.45
N ALA A 34 -40.62 7.50 12.44
CA ALA A 34 -41.21 7.71 11.11
C ALA A 34 -42.74 7.74 11.14
N SER A 35 -43.36 6.90 11.98
CA SER A 35 -44.82 6.85 12.14
C SER A 35 -45.40 7.96 13.02
N ASN A 36 -44.63 8.49 13.98
CA ASN A 36 -45.10 9.42 15.02
C ASN A 36 -44.20 10.66 15.15
N ALA A 37 -43.67 11.16 14.03
CA ALA A 37 -42.65 12.22 14.01
C ALA A 37 -43.07 13.48 14.77
N ALA A 38 -44.34 13.90 14.66
CA ALA A 38 -44.84 15.11 15.31
C ALA A 38 -44.74 15.07 16.85
N ARG A 39 -44.90 13.88 17.46
CA ARG A 39 -44.82 13.69 18.91
C ARG A 39 -43.38 13.44 19.37
N LEU A 40 -42.63 12.64 18.62
CA LEU A 40 -41.32 12.14 19.07
C LEU A 40 -40.14 13.05 18.71
N SER A 41 -40.22 13.82 17.63
CA SER A 41 -39.19 14.79 17.26
C SER A 41 -38.91 15.84 18.35
N PRO A 42 -39.93 16.47 19.00
CA PRO A 42 -39.65 17.43 20.06
C PRO A 42 -38.94 16.78 21.25
N VAL A 43 -39.31 15.55 21.63
CA VAL A 43 -38.68 14.79 22.73
C VAL A 43 -37.19 14.56 22.44
N LEU A 44 -36.84 14.04 21.25
CA LEU A 44 -35.45 13.86 20.86
C LEU A 44 -34.69 15.20 20.80
N SER A 45 -35.31 16.25 20.27
CA SER A 45 -34.65 17.55 20.16
C SER A 45 -34.35 18.19 21.52
N ALA A 46 -35.23 17.99 22.50
CA ALA A 46 -35.05 18.47 23.85
C ALA A 46 -33.86 17.77 24.52
N ALA A 47 -33.78 16.44 24.41
CA ALA A 47 -32.65 15.65 24.90
C ALA A 47 -31.34 16.03 24.19
N ALA A 48 -31.34 16.12 22.86
CA ALA A 48 -30.16 16.53 22.08
C ALA A 48 -29.69 17.96 22.42
N LYS A 49 -30.60 18.85 22.80
CA LYS A 49 -30.25 20.20 23.27
C LYS A 49 -29.54 20.14 24.61
N LEU A 50 -30.00 19.31 25.54
CA LEU A 50 -29.32 19.09 26.82
C LEU A 50 -27.92 18.51 26.60
N ASP A 51 -27.79 17.50 25.74
CA ASP A 51 -26.51 16.89 25.39
C ASP A 51 -25.52 17.94 24.87
N ARG A 52 -25.95 18.82 23.95
CA ARG A 52 -25.10 19.92 23.46
C ARG A 52 -24.70 20.92 24.54
N LEU A 53 -25.56 21.19 25.52
CA LEU A 53 -25.21 22.06 26.64
C LEU A 53 -24.16 21.41 27.54
N LEU A 54 -24.24 20.09 27.73
CA LEU A 54 -23.25 19.31 28.48
C LEU A 54 -21.91 19.26 27.72
N ASP A 55 -21.92 19.15 26.39
CA ASP A 55 -20.72 19.18 25.56
C ASP A 55 -19.95 20.51 25.64
N LEU A 56 -20.62 21.61 26.00
CA LEU A 56 -19.99 22.92 26.20
C LEU A 56 -19.34 23.07 27.57
N ALA A 57 -19.58 22.14 28.50
CA ALA A 57 -18.95 22.18 29.81
C ALA A 57 -17.42 22.03 29.66
N PRO A 58 -16.60 22.83 30.36
CA PRO A 58 -15.15 22.70 30.29
C PRO A 58 -14.72 21.31 30.72
N ALA A 59 -14.09 20.55 29.82
CA ALA A 59 -13.51 19.28 30.17
C ALA A 59 -12.42 19.51 31.23
N GLN A 60 -12.53 18.83 32.37
CA GLN A 60 -11.45 18.82 33.36
C GLN A 60 -10.21 18.21 32.69
N SER A 61 -9.08 18.89 32.80
CA SER A 61 -7.82 18.41 32.24
C SER A 61 -7.50 17.03 32.85
N ALA A 62 -7.34 16.01 32.01
CA ALA A 62 -6.88 14.71 32.48
C ALA A 62 -5.51 14.84 33.13
N ASP A 63 -5.34 14.23 34.31
CA ASP A 63 -4.05 14.16 34.99
C ASP A 63 -2.98 13.53 34.06
N ALA A 64 -1.82 14.19 33.94
CA ALA A 64 -0.72 13.73 33.13
C ALA A 64 -0.27 12.31 33.52
N ALA A 65 -0.38 11.93 34.80
CA ALA A 65 -0.09 10.57 35.25
C ALA A 65 -1.10 9.54 34.74
N LEU A 66 -2.37 9.93 34.55
CA LEU A 66 -3.40 9.07 33.95
C LEU A 66 -3.18 8.90 32.45
N LEU A 67 -2.86 9.99 31.74
CA LEU A 67 -2.50 9.93 30.32
C LEU A 67 -1.28 9.04 30.08
N GLY A 68 -0.24 9.17 30.91
CA GLY A 68 0.95 8.31 30.83
C GLY A 68 0.62 6.83 30.99
N ARG A 69 -0.25 6.47 31.95
CA ARG A 69 -0.71 5.08 32.15
C ARG A 69 -1.53 4.57 30.98
N LEU A 70 -2.41 5.41 30.40
CA LEU A 70 -3.22 5.04 29.24
C LEU A 70 -2.35 4.76 28.01
N ILE A 71 -1.38 5.64 27.73
CA ILE A 71 -0.44 5.48 26.62
C ILE A 71 0.40 4.19 26.80
N ALA A 72 0.85 3.92 28.02
CA ALA A 72 1.61 2.70 28.33
C ALA A 72 0.75 1.42 28.20
N ALA A 73 -0.55 1.49 28.51
CA ALA A 73 -1.47 0.37 28.41
C ALA A 73 -1.99 0.13 26.98
N ALA A 74 -1.74 1.04 26.05
CA ALA A 74 -2.21 0.91 24.67
C ALA A 74 -1.51 -0.26 23.96
N PRO A 75 -2.25 -1.09 23.19
CA PRO A 75 -1.66 -2.19 22.44
C PRO A 75 -0.67 -1.66 21.40
N GLN A 76 0.58 -2.11 21.49
CA GLN A 76 1.64 -1.71 20.57
C GLN A 76 1.43 -2.37 19.21
N ALA A 77 1.51 -1.57 18.14
CA ALA A 77 1.45 -2.09 16.78
C ALA A 77 2.63 -3.05 16.51
N PRO A 78 2.45 -4.08 15.65
CA PRO A 78 3.52 -5.00 15.32
C PRO A 78 4.71 -4.26 14.69
N ASN A 79 5.93 -4.66 15.07
CA ASN A 79 7.18 -4.00 14.67
C ASN A 79 7.50 -4.28 13.18
N THR A 80 6.89 -3.52 12.29
CA THR A 80 7.07 -3.57 10.83
C THR A 80 8.51 -3.25 10.41
N ALA A 81 9.24 -2.45 11.21
CA ALA A 81 10.61 -2.06 10.92
C ALA A 81 11.57 -3.28 10.89
N ARG A 82 11.40 -4.23 11.82
CA ARG A 82 12.20 -5.47 11.81
C ARG A 82 11.99 -6.30 10.53
N ARG A 83 10.77 -6.28 9.99
CA ARG A 83 10.39 -6.99 8.76
C ARG A 83 11.00 -6.33 7.52
N TRP A 84 11.10 -5.00 7.52
CA TRP A 84 11.74 -4.22 6.47
C TRP A 84 13.27 -4.41 6.45
N ILE A 85 13.91 -4.38 7.62
CA ILE A 85 15.34 -4.63 7.77
C ILE A 85 15.68 -6.06 7.33
N ALA A 86 14.85 -7.04 7.69
CA ALA A 86 15.02 -8.43 7.22
C ALA A 86 14.88 -8.55 5.70
N GLY A 87 13.96 -7.81 5.07
CA GLY A 87 13.81 -7.78 3.61
C GLY A 87 15.02 -7.17 2.89
N LEU A 88 15.57 -6.07 3.43
CA LEU A 88 16.79 -5.45 2.90
C LEU A 88 18.01 -6.37 3.05
N GLY A 89 18.17 -7.02 4.20
CA GLY A 89 19.25 -7.99 4.43
C GLY A 89 19.17 -9.20 3.49
N ALA A 90 17.97 -9.71 3.23
CA ALA A 90 17.74 -10.80 2.29
C ALA A 90 18.09 -10.40 0.85
N ALA A 91 17.72 -9.18 0.42
CA ALA A 91 18.03 -8.68 -0.91
C ALA A 91 19.55 -8.52 -1.14
N LEU A 92 20.28 -8.01 -0.14
CA LEU A 92 21.74 -7.89 -0.20
C LEU A 92 22.43 -9.26 -0.21
N GLY A 93 21.95 -10.22 0.59
CA GLY A 93 22.46 -11.59 0.61
C GLY A 93 22.27 -12.32 -0.72
N LEU A 94 21.12 -12.15 -1.36
CA LEU A 94 20.83 -12.74 -2.68
C LEU A 94 21.71 -12.13 -3.79
N SER A 95 21.97 -10.83 -3.73
CA SER A 95 22.86 -10.16 -4.69
C SER A 95 24.30 -10.70 -4.59
N ALA A 96 24.83 -10.86 -3.38
CA ALA A 96 26.15 -11.44 -3.17
C ALA A 96 26.27 -12.88 -3.70
N ALA A 97 25.23 -13.71 -3.48
CA ALA A 97 25.18 -15.07 -4.01
C ALA A 97 25.13 -15.12 -5.55
N ALA A 98 24.39 -14.19 -6.19
CA ALA A 98 24.33 -14.09 -7.65
C ALA A 98 25.68 -13.72 -8.27
N PHE A 99 26.39 -12.73 -7.69
CA PHE A 99 27.73 -12.36 -8.16
C PHE A 99 28.75 -13.50 -7.97
N ALA A 100 28.70 -14.22 -6.86
CA ALA A 100 29.55 -15.38 -6.62
C ALA A 100 29.26 -16.52 -7.63
N GLY A 101 28.00 -16.79 -7.93
CA GLY A 101 27.59 -17.80 -8.92
C GLY A 101 28.08 -17.48 -10.34
N ILE A 102 27.99 -16.21 -10.77
CA ILE A 102 28.49 -15.77 -12.07
C ILE A 102 30.01 -15.91 -12.14
N ALA A 103 30.75 -15.53 -11.09
CA ALA A 103 32.21 -15.62 -11.06
C ALA A 103 32.69 -17.09 -11.18
N VAL A 104 32.03 -18.02 -10.50
CA VAL A 104 32.34 -19.45 -10.59
C VAL A 104 31.99 -20.02 -11.98
N GLY A 105 30.86 -19.63 -12.56
CA GLY A 105 30.45 -20.07 -13.90
C GLY A 105 31.43 -19.65 -15.00
N VAL A 106 31.96 -18.42 -14.93
CA VAL A 106 32.94 -17.90 -15.90
C VAL A 106 34.31 -18.58 -15.76
N ALA A 107 34.70 -18.99 -14.55
CA ALA A 107 35.97 -19.69 -14.32
C ALA A 107 35.97 -21.12 -14.89
N VAL A 108 34.83 -21.82 -14.80
CA VAL A 108 34.68 -23.20 -15.30
C VAL A 108 34.47 -23.25 -16.82
N GLY A 109 33.87 -22.21 -17.41
CA GLY A 109 33.52 -22.15 -18.84
C GLY A 109 34.65 -21.83 -19.82
N ARG A 110 35.93 -21.80 -19.42
CA ARG A 110 37.03 -21.61 -20.37
C ARG A 110 37.34 -22.92 -21.11
N PRO A 111 37.07 -23.05 -22.43
CA PRO A 111 37.50 -24.22 -23.18
C PRO A 111 39.03 -24.26 -23.21
N GLN A 112 39.60 -25.43 -22.90
CA GLN A 112 41.04 -25.68 -23.03
C GLN A 112 41.47 -25.38 -24.47
N ALA A 113 42.51 -24.57 -24.64
CA ALA A 113 43.11 -24.28 -25.93
C ALA A 113 43.59 -25.59 -26.57
N VAL A 114 42.90 -26.02 -27.64
CA VAL A 114 43.36 -27.12 -28.48
C VAL A 114 44.61 -26.64 -29.21
N ALA A 115 45.71 -27.39 -29.06
CA ALA A 115 47.00 -27.07 -29.68
C ALA A 115 46.87 -26.99 -31.22
N PRO A 116 47.54 -26.04 -31.89
CA PRO A 116 47.42 -25.88 -33.33
C PRO A 116 48.11 -27.03 -34.06
N ILE A 117 47.33 -27.79 -34.84
CA ILE A 117 47.83 -28.73 -35.85
C ILE A 117 48.36 -27.89 -37.01
N VAL A 118 49.66 -28.02 -37.30
CA VAL A 118 50.31 -27.38 -38.45
C VAL A 118 49.80 -28.07 -39.73
N VAL A 119 49.09 -27.34 -40.58
CA VAL A 119 48.72 -27.77 -41.92
C VAL A 119 49.32 -26.79 -42.93
N ALA A 120 50.06 -27.35 -43.88
CA ALA A 120 50.87 -26.66 -44.86
C ALA A 120 50.06 -25.80 -45.85
N GLU A 121 50.70 -24.73 -46.29
CA GLU A 121 50.25 -23.71 -47.25
C GLU A 121 49.73 -24.32 -48.57
N GLN A 122 48.49 -23.97 -48.95
CA GLN A 122 47.99 -24.12 -50.33
C GLN A 122 47.19 -22.86 -50.71
N PRO A 123 47.43 -22.28 -51.90
CA PRO A 123 46.97 -20.95 -52.27
C PRO A 123 45.51 -20.98 -52.70
N VAL A 124 44.65 -20.20 -52.05
CA VAL A 124 43.27 -20.00 -52.50
C VAL A 124 43.09 -18.55 -52.94
N VAL A 125 42.80 -18.46 -54.23
CA VAL A 125 42.52 -17.31 -55.09
C VAL A 125 41.54 -16.34 -54.45
N THR A 126 41.94 -15.06 -54.40
CA THR A 126 41.14 -13.92 -53.94
C THR A 126 40.12 -13.51 -54.99
N ALA A 127 38.84 -13.63 -54.68
CA ALA A 127 37.76 -12.90 -55.36
C ALA A 127 37.22 -11.82 -54.41
N VAL A 128 37.92 -10.69 -54.39
CA VAL A 128 37.52 -9.39 -53.84
C VAL A 128 37.90 -8.44 -54.98
N ASP A 129 37.00 -7.74 -55.67
CA ASP A 129 36.16 -6.68 -55.13
C ASP A 129 35.19 -6.25 -56.26
N THR A 130 33.91 -6.60 -56.22
CA THR A 130 32.91 -6.05 -57.15
C THR A 130 32.32 -4.74 -56.64
N SER A 131 32.69 -4.30 -55.44
CA SER A 131 32.15 -3.08 -54.83
C SER A 131 32.88 -1.83 -55.30
N SER A 132 34.19 -1.91 -55.56
CA SER A 132 34.99 -0.77 -56.02
C SER A 132 34.72 -0.38 -57.47
N ALA A 133 34.49 -1.34 -58.37
CA ALA A 133 34.22 -1.08 -59.79
C ALA A 133 32.85 -0.42 -60.07
N LEU A 134 31.87 -0.63 -59.17
CA LEU A 134 30.55 0.02 -59.26
C LEU A 134 30.57 1.47 -58.73
N GLN A 135 31.53 1.78 -57.85
CA GLN A 135 31.69 3.11 -57.26
C GLN A 135 32.34 4.10 -58.24
N ASP A 136 33.24 3.62 -59.10
CA ASP A 136 33.89 4.42 -60.16
C ASP A 136 32.96 4.72 -61.36
N ALA A 137 31.96 3.88 -61.64
CA ALA A 137 31.04 4.08 -62.76
C ALA A 137 29.91 5.10 -62.49
N LEU A 138 29.72 5.50 -61.23
CA LEU A 138 28.69 6.48 -60.81
C LEU A 138 29.28 7.86 -60.52
N ALA A 139 30.61 8.00 -60.49
CA ALA A 139 31.31 9.26 -60.30
C ALA A 139 31.84 9.79 -61.65
N GLU A 140 31.01 10.64 -62.28
CA GLU A 140 31.24 11.48 -63.47
C GLU A 140 30.89 10.90 -64.86
N PRO A 141 30.29 11.70 -65.78
CA PRO A 141 30.46 13.16 -65.91
C PRO A 141 29.16 13.98 -66.02
N SER A 142 29.12 15.09 -65.30
CA SER A 142 28.32 16.26 -65.65
C SER A 142 29.25 17.46 -65.65
N GLU A 143 29.89 17.75 -66.78
CA GLU A 143 30.20 19.11 -67.24
C GLU A 143 30.29 19.14 -68.78
N LEU A 144 29.40 19.96 -69.34
CA LEU A 144 29.33 20.52 -70.71
C LEU A 144 28.70 19.67 -71.83
#